data_AF-A0A2W7B7U7-F1
#
_entry.id   AF-A0A2W7B7U7-F1
#
_cell.length_a   1.000
_cell.length_b   1.000
_cell.length_c   1.000
_cell.angle_alpha   90.00
_cell.angle_beta   90.00
_cell.angle_gamma   90.00
#
_symmetry.space_group_name_H-M   'P 1'
#
loop_
_entity.id
_entity.type
_entity.pdbx_description
1 polymer ?
#
loop_
_entity_poly.entity_id
_entity_poly.type
_entity_poly.pdbx_seq_one_letter_code
_entity_poly.pdbx_strand_id
1 'polypeptide(L)'
;MSDNTLDTLKFLLKDSRKLSEQFAEFKIGSQQLSQQLNNAIADLEERIAQLEESQSNEGNLPVSNFSQSFSNEEIEHLLDLPLEKILDVYSEFPQLLEIVCRRVSVSINEDSPNPILERNNQGNYWVLQLREQGFFLLPRFGSFVRMTALESLQRLFESEGKIPDSGNHEFLLKQPAKLELLKRNQRWQLAEKGLIQFGEAPLEFRWQQEIRQMRDRYQEFTKMLEKVGEAGLQATVISQRWQQELEQRYGEPVSIMINTCMPMAYAIYKGPTLVPCHVILTKGICLVQPAWDRGVPWDTSIYAKSHSRNVLRSSPDHPILANQPYFKEITYLKEQKNQTWAIANTYQDASRIISLLNGNWGSLEDGTS
;
A
#
# COMPACT_ATOMS: atom_id res chain seq x y z
N MET A 1 -12.85 -60.55 38.58
CA MET A 1 -13.17 -59.60 37.47
C MET A 1 -14.42 -58.76 37.74
N SER A 2 -15.03 -58.80 38.92
CA SER A 2 -16.29 -58.11 39.25
C SER A 2 -16.16 -56.73 39.91
N ASP A 3 -14.99 -56.36 40.44
CA ASP A 3 -14.85 -55.10 41.20
C ASP A 3 -14.67 -53.85 40.30
N ASN A 4 -13.99 -53.99 39.15
CA ASN A 4 -13.81 -52.87 38.23
C ASN A 4 -15.12 -52.36 37.60
N THR A 5 -16.12 -53.23 37.43
CA THR A 5 -17.41 -52.83 36.84
C THR A 5 -18.28 -52.06 37.83
N LEU A 6 -18.18 -52.37 39.13
CA LEU A 6 -18.92 -51.68 40.19
C LEU A 6 -18.42 -50.24 40.37
N ASP A 7 -17.10 -50.02 40.33
CA ASP A 7 -16.52 -48.69 40.48
C ASP A 7 -16.76 -47.81 39.25
N THR A 8 -16.78 -48.41 38.05
CA THR A 8 -17.17 -47.69 36.83
C THR A 8 -18.63 -47.25 36.87
N LEU A 9 -19.54 -48.10 37.38
CA LEU A 9 -20.96 -47.75 37.57
C LEU A 9 -21.16 -46.64 38.61
N LYS A 10 -20.43 -46.68 39.73
CA LYS A 10 -20.46 -45.61 40.75
C LYS A 10 -19.96 -44.29 40.20
N PHE A 11 -18.91 -44.32 39.38
CA PHE A 11 -18.37 -43.13 38.71
C PHE A 11 -19.41 -42.54 37.74
N LEU A 12 -20.02 -43.36 36.88
CA LEU A 12 -21.04 -42.92 35.92
C LEU A 12 -22.31 -42.38 36.61
N LEU A 13 -22.73 -42.96 37.74
CA LEU A 13 -23.86 -42.44 38.52
C LEU A 13 -23.55 -41.09 39.19
N LYS A 14 -22.30 -40.89 39.62
CA LYS A 14 -21.86 -39.62 40.21
C LYS A 14 -21.81 -38.51 39.15
N ASP A 15 -21.34 -38.83 37.95
CA ASP A 15 -21.29 -37.88 36.84
C ASP A 15 -22.67 -37.58 36.26
N SER A 16 -23.59 -38.55 36.18
CA SER A 16 -24.97 -38.28 35.73
C SER A 16 -25.73 -37.39 36.72
N ARG A 17 -25.47 -37.54 38.03
CA ARG A 17 -26.04 -36.68 39.06
C ARG A 17 -25.52 -35.25 38.95
N LYS A 18 -24.22 -35.06 38.76
CA LYS A 18 -23.63 -33.73 38.53
C LYS A 18 -24.19 -33.05 37.28
N LEU A 19 -24.35 -33.79 36.18
CA LEU A 19 -24.96 -33.27 34.96
C LEU A 19 -26.42 -32.86 35.20
N SER A 20 -27.19 -33.67 35.92
CA SER A 20 -28.58 -33.35 36.28
C SER A 20 -28.69 -32.05 37.10
N GLU A 21 -27.79 -31.85 38.06
CA GLU A 21 -27.70 -30.63 38.86
C GLU A 21 -27.35 -29.41 37.98
N GLN A 22 -26.38 -29.54 37.08
CA GLN A 22 -26.03 -28.48 36.11
C GLN A 22 -27.19 -28.13 35.15
N PHE A 23 -27.94 -29.13 34.69
CA PHE A 23 -29.11 -28.90 33.84
C PHE A 23 -30.26 -28.20 34.59
N ALA A 24 -30.45 -28.51 35.88
CA ALA A 24 -31.43 -27.84 36.71
C ALA A 24 -31.08 -26.35 36.91
N GLU A 25 -29.82 -26.04 37.21
CA GLU A 25 -29.33 -24.67 37.36
C GLU A 25 -29.46 -23.88 36.04
N PHE A 26 -29.07 -24.49 34.92
CA PHE A 26 -29.19 -23.86 33.60
C PHE A 26 -30.66 -23.55 33.25
N LYS A 27 -31.58 -24.46 33.57
CA LYS A 27 -33.01 -24.27 33.33
C LYS A 27 -33.59 -23.11 34.15
N ILE A 28 -33.17 -22.97 35.41
CA ILE A 28 -33.57 -21.86 36.28
C ILE A 28 -33.02 -20.53 35.74
N GLY A 29 -31.75 -20.49 35.35
CA GLY A 29 -31.14 -19.29 34.76
C GLY A 29 -31.81 -18.87 33.45
N SER A 30 -32.15 -19.83 32.59
CA SER A 30 -32.87 -19.57 31.33
C SER A 30 -34.27 -18.99 31.55
N GLN A 31 -34.99 -19.48 32.56
CA GLN A 31 -36.32 -18.95 32.91
C GLN A 31 -36.25 -17.52 33.47
N GLN A 32 -35.26 -17.23 34.32
CA GLN A 32 -35.06 -15.87 34.84
C GLN A 32 -34.74 -14.86 33.73
N LEU A 33 -33.91 -15.25 32.77
CA LEU A 33 -33.52 -14.39 31.65
C LEU A 33 -34.69 -14.12 30.70
N SER A 34 -35.54 -15.12 30.46
CA SER A 34 -36.79 -14.95 29.70
C SER A 34 -37.74 -13.98 30.40
N GLN A 35 -37.86 -14.08 31.74
CA GLN A 35 -38.71 -13.17 32.51
C GLN A 35 -38.18 -11.73 32.52
N GLN A 36 -36.87 -11.54 32.59
CA GLN A 36 -36.24 -10.21 32.45
C GLN A 36 -36.49 -9.60 31.06
N LEU A 37 -36.38 -10.41 30.00
CA LEU A 37 -36.62 -9.95 28.63
C LEU A 37 -38.07 -9.50 28.44
N ASN A 38 -39.04 -10.27 28.95
CA ASN A 38 -40.45 -9.92 28.85
C ASN A 38 -40.79 -8.62 29.60
N ASN A 39 -40.19 -8.40 30.76
CA ASN A 39 -40.37 -7.16 31.52
C ASN A 39 -39.77 -5.95 30.77
N ALA A 40 -38.61 -6.11 30.13
CA ALA A 40 -38.00 -5.04 29.33
C ALA A 40 -38.81 -4.71 28.07
N ILE A 41 -39.43 -5.72 27.44
CA ILE A 41 -40.32 -5.51 26.29
C ILE A 41 -41.56 -4.71 26.72
N ALA A 42 -42.18 -5.05 27.85
CA ALA A 42 -43.35 -4.34 28.36
C ALA A 42 -43.05 -2.85 28.68
N ASP A 43 -41.89 -2.56 29.29
CA ASP A 43 -41.46 -1.18 29.58
C ASP A 43 -41.22 -0.36 28.30
N LEU A 44 -40.69 -0.99 27.24
CA LEU A 44 -40.50 -0.35 25.95
C LEU A 44 -41.83 -0.08 25.23
N GLU A 45 -42.78 -1.01 25.31
CA GLU A 45 -44.13 -0.82 24.76
C GLU A 45 -44.86 0.35 25.44
N GLU A 46 -44.74 0.49 26.77
CA GLU A 46 -45.33 1.62 27.51
C GLU A 46 -44.71 2.97 27.10
N ARG A 47 -43.39 3.02 26.94
CA ARG A 47 -42.70 4.23 26.47
C ARG A 47 -43.09 4.63 25.05
N ILE A 48 -43.30 3.66 24.17
CA ILE A 48 -43.76 3.94 22.80
C ILE A 48 -45.17 4.53 22.83
N ALA A 49 -46.08 3.97 23.64
CA ALA A 49 -47.44 4.49 23.77
C ALA A 49 -47.46 5.95 24.29
N GLN A 50 -46.61 6.28 25.27
CA GLN A 50 -46.49 7.65 25.79
C GLN A 50 -45.94 8.64 24.74
N LEU A 51 -45.03 8.20 23.87
CA LEU A 51 -44.48 9.01 22.79
C LEU A 51 -45.49 9.24 21.65
N GLU A 52 -46.28 8.23 21.33
CA GLU A 52 -47.35 8.35 20.32
C GLU A 52 -48.50 9.26 20.79
N GLU A 53 -48.83 9.23 22.08
CA GLU A 53 -49.81 10.14 22.69
C GLU A 53 -49.29 11.59 22.69
N SER A 54 -47.98 11.78 22.91
CA SER A 54 -47.33 13.09 22.83
C SER A 54 -47.31 13.66 21.41
N GLN A 55 -47.13 12.84 20.37
CA GLN A 55 -47.13 13.28 18.97
C GLN A 55 -48.52 13.62 18.42
N SER A 56 -49.58 12.99 18.94
CA SER A 56 -50.95 13.24 18.49
C SER A 56 -51.49 14.61 18.90
N ASN A 57 -50.86 15.28 19.89
CA ASN A 57 -51.25 16.61 20.37
C ASN A 57 -50.61 17.79 19.62
N GLU A 58 -49.61 17.59 18.75
CA GLU A 58 -48.92 18.68 18.03
C GLU A 58 -49.36 18.86 16.56
N GLY A 59 -50.31 18.07 16.08
CA GLY A 59 -50.78 18.14 14.70
C GLY A 59 -51.93 19.12 14.50
N ASN A 60 -51.69 20.44 14.52
CA ASN A 60 -52.48 21.45 13.79
C ASN A 60 -51.98 22.90 14.00
N LEU A 61 -50.96 23.38 13.28
CA LEU A 61 -50.81 24.81 12.94
C LEU A 61 -50.03 25.02 11.61
N PRO A 62 -50.36 26.05 10.81
CA PRO A 62 -49.88 26.23 9.45
C PRO A 62 -48.55 27.01 9.33
N VAL A 63 -47.91 26.82 8.18
CA VAL A 63 -46.67 27.43 7.70
C VAL A 63 -46.68 28.97 7.79
N SER A 64 -45.81 29.55 8.62
CA SER A 64 -45.00 30.75 8.37
C SER A 64 -44.42 31.29 9.68
N ASN A 65 -43.19 31.83 9.61
CA ASN A 65 -42.36 32.39 10.69
C ASN A 65 -41.49 31.38 11.45
N PHE A 66 -40.33 31.10 10.84
CA PHE A 66 -39.17 30.50 11.52
C PHE A 66 -38.60 31.48 12.54
N SER A 67 -39.11 31.42 13.76
CA SER A 67 -38.42 31.84 14.97
C SER A 67 -39.00 31.04 16.10
N GLN A 68 -38.38 29.89 16.42
CA GLN A 68 -38.63 29.20 17.68
C GLN A 68 -37.54 28.17 18.01
N SER A 69 -36.92 28.42 19.16
CA SER A 69 -36.57 27.44 20.20
C SER A 69 -36.04 26.08 19.75
N PHE A 70 -34.71 25.96 19.76
CA PHE A 70 -34.03 24.67 19.80
C PHE A 70 -34.23 24.04 21.19
N SER A 71 -34.61 22.76 21.25
CA SER A 71 -34.48 21.97 22.48
C SER A 71 -32.99 21.72 22.76
N ASN A 72 -32.60 21.70 24.03
CA ASN A 72 -31.19 21.65 24.47
C ASN A 72 -30.40 20.42 23.99
N GLU A 73 -31.04 19.40 23.42
CA GLU A 73 -30.38 18.20 22.89
C GLU A 73 -29.93 18.35 21.41
N GLU A 74 -30.33 19.42 20.72
CA GLU A 74 -30.14 19.57 19.26
C GLU A 74 -28.98 20.50 18.86
N ILE A 75 -28.24 21.02 19.84
CA ILE A 75 -27.09 21.94 19.65
C ILE A 75 -25.80 21.19 19.24
N GLU A 76 -25.75 19.86 19.35
CA GLU A 76 -24.50 19.09 19.32
C GLU A 76 -23.71 19.12 18.00
N HIS A 77 -24.26 19.63 16.88
CA HIS A 77 -23.54 19.67 15.59
C HIS A 77 -23.71 20.98 14.79
N LEU A 78 -24.13 22.07 15.44
CA LEU A 78 -24.20 23.38 14.79
C LEU A 78 -22.82 24.04 14.81
N LEU A 79 -22.22 24.17 13.62
CA LEU A 79 -20.97 24.88 13.47
C LEU A 79 -21.23 26.38 13.30
N ASP A 80 -20.71 27.16 14.25
CA ASP A 80 -20.72 28.63 14.21
C ASP A 80 -19.40 29.13 13.60
N LEU A 81 -19.20 28.81 12.32
CA LEU A 81 -18.05 29.25 11.54
C LEU A 81 -18.53 29.80 10.19
N PRO A 82 -17.85 30.83 9.65
CA PRO A 82 -18.12 31.29 8.30
C PRO A 82 -17.72 30.19 7.30
N LEU A 83 -18.47 30.08 6.20
CA LEU A 83 -18.25 29.04 5.20
C LEU A 83 -16.81 29.01 4.64
N GLU A 84 -16.18 30.18 4.49
CA GLU A 84 -14.79 30.29 4.03
C GLU A 84 -13.83 29.51 4.94
N LYS A 85 -14.02 29.58 6.27
CA LYS A 85 -13.19 28.85 7.23
C LYS A 85 -13.43 27.35 7.18
N ILE A 86 -14.65 26.92 6.85
CA ILE A 86 -14.95 25.50 6.64
C ILE A 86 -14.23 24.98 5.39
N LEU A 87 -14.18 25.78 4.32
CA LEU A 87 -13.44 25.41 3.12
C LEU A 87 -11.93 25.33 3.38
N ASP A 88 -11.37 26.25 4.15
CA ASP A 88 -9.97 26.18 4.60
C ASP A 88 -9.72 24.85 5.33
N VAL A 89 -10.53 24.53 6.34
CA VAL A 89 -10.41 23.28 7.13
C VAL A 89 -10.61 22.05 6.24
N TYR A 90 -11.55 22.08 5.31
CA TYR A 90 -11.78 20.98 4.38
C TYR A 90 -10.60 20.75 3.43
N SER A 91 -9.93 21.83 3.02
CA SER A 91 -8.75 21.77 2.13
C SER A 91 -7.48 21.31 2.83
N GLU A 92 -7.36 21.56 4.13
CA GLU A 92 -6.19 21.16 4.91
C GLU A 92 -6.41 19.80 5.61
N PHE A 93 -7.50 19.66 6.38
CA PHE A 93 -7.78 18.54 7.26
C PHE A 93 -9.27 18.14 7.24
N PRO A 94 -9.78 17.56 6.13
CA PRO A 94 -11.20 17.26 5.97
C PRO A 94 -11.76 16.29 7.02
N GLN A 95 -10.92 15.45 7.62
CA GLN A 95 -11.32 14.51 8.67
C GLN A 95 -11.82 15.21 9.94
N LEU A 96 -11.38 16.44 10.23
CA LEU A 96 -11.87 17.19 11.39
C LEU A 96 -13.36 17.52 11.27
N LEU A 97 -13.85 17.68 10.05
CA LEU A 97 -15.26 17.95 9.78
C LEU A 97 -16.13 16.70 9.93
N GLU A 98 -15.55 15.51 9.97
CA GLU A 98 -16.31 14.26 10.10
C GLU A 98 -17.12 14.19 11.40
N ILE A 99 -16.61 14.77 12.49
CA ILE A 99 -17.24 14.75 13.82
C ILE A 99 -18.55 15.57 13.85
N VAL A 100 -18.63 16.56 12.97
CA VAL A 100 -19.72 17.56 12.92
C VAL A 100 -20.62 17.36 11.69
N CYS A 101 -20.25 16.44 10.80
CA CYS A 101 -20.97 16.15 9.57
C CYS A 101 -21.80 14.86 9.68
N ARG A 102 -22.87 14.79 8.87
CA ARG A 102 -23.71 13.59 8.74
C ARG A 102 -23.42 12.90 7.41
N ARG A 103 -23.15 11.60 7.44
CA ARG A 103 -22.91 10.82 6.22
C ARG A 103 -24.22 10.58 5.45
N VAL A 104 -24.20 10.86 4.14
CA VAL A 104 -25.36 10.72 3.26
C VAL A 104 -24.99 10.11 1.90
N SER A 105 -25.99 9.52 1.23
CA SER A 105 -25.89 9.04 -0.15
C SER A 105 -27.09 9.52 -0.97
N VAL A 106 -26.92 9.60 -2.28
CA VAL A 106 -28.03 9.86 -3.22
C VAL A 106 -29.01 8.69 -3.18
N SER A 107 -30.31 8.98 -3.11
CA SER A 107 -31.37 7.96 -3.19
C SER A 107 -31.39 7.33 -4.58
N ILE A 108 -31.48 5.99 -4.65
CA ILE A 108 -31.25 5.19 -5.87
C ILE A 108 -32.38 5.33 -6.91
N ASN A 109 -33.54 5.88 -6.53
CA ASN A 109 -34.78 5.75 -7.32
C ASN A 109 -35.26 7.04 -8.00
N GLU A 110 -34.46 8.10 -8.02
CA GLU A 110 -34.91 9.39 -8.54
C GLU A 110 -33.95 9.94 -9.60
N ASP A 111 -34.29 9.76 -10.88
CA ASP A 111 -33.73 10.56 -12.00
C ASP A 111 -34.33 11.98 -12.03
N SER A 112 -34.59 12.51 -10.84
CA SER A 112 -35.07 13.87 -10.61
C SER A 112 -33.98 14.87 -11.00
N PRO A 113 -34.34 16.03 -11.58
CA PRO A 113 -33.39 17.13 -11.78
C PRO A 113 -32.79 17.61 -10.44
N ASN A 114 -33.50 17.42 -9.33
CA ASN A 114 -33.09 17.79 -7.99
C ASN A 114 -32.92 16.53 -7.13
N PRO A 115 -31.71 15.94 -7.08
CA PRO A 115 -31.46 14.69 -6.38
C PRO A 115 -31.70 14.81 -4.88
N ILE A 116 -32.32 13.77 -4.30
CA ILE A 116 -32.55 13.65 -2.86
C ILE A 116 -31.41 12.85 -2.22
N LEU A 117 -30.91 13.34 -1.09
CA LEU A 117 -29.89 12.71 -0.26
C LEU A 117 -30.52 12.18 1.02
N GLU A 118 -30.14 10.96 1.38
CA GLU A 118 -30.60 10.28 2.59
C GLU A 118 -29.43 9.89 3.48
N ARG A 119 -29.66 9.86 4.80
CA ARG A 119 -28.66 9.43 5.78
C ARG A 119 -28.23 7.99 5.52
N ASN A 120 -26.93 7.79 5.38
CA ASN A 120 -26.34 6.47 5.12
C ASN A 120 -24.95 6.40 5.76
N ASN A 121 -24.71 5.36 6.57
CA ASN A 121 -23.43 5.17 7.26
C ASN A 121 -22.25 4.93 6.30
N GLN A 122 -22.53 4.45 5.09
CA GLN A 122 -21.58 4.24 4.00
C GLN A 122 -21.65 5.35 2.93
N GLY A 123 -22.28 6.48 3.26
CA GLY A 123 -22.44 7.61 2.36
C GLY A 123 -21.10 8.16 1.84
N ASN A 124 -21.09 8.52 0.55
CA ASN A 124 -19.96 9.16 -0.12
C ASN A 124 -19.88 10.67 0.14
N TYR A 125 -20.88 11.22 0.85
CA TYR A 125 -20.99 12.66 1.10
C TYR A 125 -21.25 12.94 2.57
N TRP A 126 -20.98 14.18 2.93
CA TRP A 126 -21.15 14.76 4.25
C TRP A 126 -22.11 15.95 4.17
N VAL A 127 -23.13 15.96 5.02
CA VAL A 127 -23.98 17.13 5.23
C VAL A 127 -23.51 17.87 6.46
N LEU A 128 -23.21 19.15 6.27
CA LEU A 128 -22.84 20.09 7.30
C LEU A 128 -23.95 21.12 7.49
N GLN A 129 -24.27 21.45 8.74
CA GLN A 129 -25.21 22.50 9.07
C GLN A 129 -24.45 23.67 9.69
N LEU A 130 -24.54 24.84 9.05
CA LEU A 130 -23.94 26.07 9.54
C LEU A 130 -25.01 26.98 10.14
N ARG A 131 -24.66 27.65 11.25
CA ARG A 131 -25.54 28.61 11.91
C ARG A 131 -25.91 29.73 10.92
N GLU A 132 -27.20 29.98 10.76
CA GLU A 132 -27.77 31.04 9.90
C GLU A 132 -27.42 30.95 8.40
N GLN A 133 -26.67 29.94 7.97
CA GLN A 133 -26.21 29.77 6.57
C GLN A 133 -26.83 28.54 5.88
N GLY A 134 -27.48 27.65 6.65
CA GLY A 134 -28.22 26.51 6.11
C GLY A 134 -27.41 25.22 6.03
N PHE A 135 -27.77 24.35 5.08
CA PHE A 135 -27.19 23.02 4.90
C PHE A 135 -26.29 22.97 3.67
N PHE A 136 -25.10 22.39 3.85
CA PHE A 136 -24.08 22.25 2.82
C PHE A 136 -23.69 20.80 2.62
N LEU A 137 -23.37 20.44 1.38
CA LEU A 137 -22.88 19.12 0.99
C LEU A 137 -21.40 19.19 0.67
N LEU A 138 -20.64 18.32 1.32
CA LEU A 138 -19.21 18.14 1.12
C LEU A 138 -18.97 16.71 0.61
N PRO A 139 -18.18 16.52 -0.46
CA PRO A 139 -17.78 15.18 -0.87
C PRO A 139 -16.80 14.57 0.15
N ARG A 140 -16.89 13.26 0.39
CA ARG A 140 -15.97 12.58 1.30
C ARG A 140 -14.73 12.09 0.55
N PHE A 141 -13.56 12.59 0.94
CA PHE A 141 -12.29 12.18 0.33
C PHE A 141 -12.08 10.66 0.38
N GLY A 142 -11.48 10.13 -0.69
CA GLY A 142 -11.21 8.69 -0.83
C GLY A 142 -12.42 7.80 -1.12
N SER A 143 -13.65 8.36 -1.19
CA SER A 143 -14.86 7.58 -1.46
C SER A 143 -15.17 7.39 -2.95
N PHE A 144 -14.44 8.09 -3.83
CA PHE A 144 -14.74 8.20 -5.27
C PHE A 144 -13.87 7.33 -6.18
N VAL A 145 -13.48 6.13 -5.71
CA VAL A 145 -12.66 5.18 -6.49
C VAL A 145 -13.49 4.41 -7.53
N ARG A 146 -14.82 4.30 -7.32
CA ARG A 146 -15.74 3.57 -8.19
C ARG A 146 -16.42 4.52 -9.17
N MET A 147 -16.62 4.05 -10.41
CA MET A 147 -17.32 4.83 -11.45
C MET A 147 -18.70 5.33 -11.02
N THR A 148 -19.49 4.50 -10.34
CA THR A 148 -20.82 4.89 -9.84
C THR A 148 -20.77 6.03 -8.82
N ALA A 149 -19.67 6.12 -8.05
CA ALA A 149 -19.47 7.23 -7.13
C ALA A 149 -19.15 8.54 -7.89
N LEU A 150 -18.40 8.46 -8.98
CA LEU A 150 -18.10 9.63 -9.83
C LEU A 150 -19.32 10.15 -10.57
N GLU A 151 -20.16 9.26 -11.10
CA GLU A 151 -21.43 9.65 -11.72
C GLU A 151 -22.32 10.40 -10.72
N SER A 152 -22.38 9.92 -9.48
CA SER A 152 -23.12 10.63 -8.43
C SER A 152 -22.50 11.99 -8.09
N LEU A 153 -21.16 12.11 -8.17
CA LEU A 153 -20.44 13.36 -7.90
C LEU A 153 -20.76 14.40 -8.96
N GLN A 154 -20.76 14.03 -10.24
CA GLN A 154 -21.12 14.90 -11.36
C GLN A 154 -22.60 15.35 -11.34
N ARG A 155 -23.49 14.57 -10.72
CA ARG A 155 -24.88 14.99 -10.52
C ARG A 155 -24.99 16.13 -9.50
N LEU A 156 -24.15 16.11 -8.47
CA LEU A 156 -24.23 17.02 -7.32
C LEU A 156 -23.27 18.22 -7.42
N PHE A 157 -22.22 18.10 -8.22
CA PHE A 157 -21.17 19.11 -8.37
C PHE A 157 -20.88 19.36 -9.86
N GLU A 158 -20.67 20.63 -10.19
CA GLU A 158 -20.02 21.04 -11.42
C GLU A 158 -18.51 20.82 -11.29
N SER A 159 -17.87 20.47 -12.40
CA SER A 159 -16.46 20.09 -12.41
C SER A 159 -15.65 20.92 -13.38
N GLU A 160 -14.53 21.43 -12.90
CA GLU A 160 -13.50 22.10 -13.69
C GLU A 160 -12.28 21.20 -13.86
N GLY A 161 -11.58 21.35 -14.98
CA GLY A 161 -10.40 20.55 -15.33
C GLY A 161 -10.73 19.23 -16.02
N LYS A 162 -9.68 18.48 -16.39
CA LYS A 162 -9.84 17.17 -17.03
C LYS A 162 -10.03 16.10 -15.96
N ILE A 163 -11.13 15.35 -16.07
CA ILE A 163 -11.35 14.15 -15.26
C ILE A 163 -10.27 13.13 -15.64
N PRO A 164 -9.45 12.64 -14.69
CA PRO A 164 -8.45 11.63 -14.99
C PRO A 164 -9.10 10.33 -15.47
N ASP A 165 -8.56 9.69 -16.50
CA ASP A 165 -9.01 8.36 -16.96
C ASP A 165 -8.64 7.24 -15.98
N SER A 166 -7.72 7.52 -15.05
CA SER A 166 -7.24 6.58 -14.03
C SER A 166 -8.04 6.72 -12.72
N GLY A 167 -8.30 5.60 -12.05
CA GLY A 167 -9.16 5.48 -10.86
C GLY A 167 -8.73 6.24 -9.60
N ASN A 168 -7.78 7.17 -9.69
CA ASN A 168 -7.37 8.04 -8.59
C ASN A 168 -7.82 9.47 -8.90
N HIS A 169 -9.09 9.76 -8.59
CA HIS A 169 -9.72 11.04 -8.88
C HIS A 169 -9.47 12.01 -7.74
N GLU A 170 -8.31 12.66 -7.78
CA GLU A 170 -7.97 13.77 -6.89
C GLU A 170 -8.70 15.03 -7.33
N PHE A 171 -9.42 15.66 -6.39
CA PHE A 171 -10.12 16.91 -6.64
C PHE A 171 -10.04 17.85 -5.41
N LEU A 172 -10.15 19.15 -5.68
CA LEU A 172 -10.26 20.21 -4.69
C LEU A 172 -11.69 20.74 -4.70
N LEU A 173 -12.30 20.90 -3.53
CA LEU A 173 -13.61 21.54 -3.40
C LEU A 173 -13.43 23.07 -3.42
N LYS A 174 -14.00 23.73 -4.44
CA LYS A 174 -14.04 25.20 -4.52
C LYS A 174 -15.27 25.77 -3.84
N GLN A 175 -16.42 25.12 -4.04
CA GLN A 175 -17.69 25.54 -3.46
C GLN A 175 -18.49 24.30 -3.04
N PRO A 176 -19.05 24.26 -1.82
CA PRO A 176 -19.93 23.18 -1.41
C PRO A 176 -21.28 23.28 -2.13
N ALA A 177 -21.97 22.16 -2.28
CA ALA A 177 -23.35 22.19 -2.78
C ALA A 177 -24.29 22.69 -1.67
N LYS A 178 -25.35 23.42 -2.00
CA LYS A 178 -26.37 23.82 -1.01
C LYS A 178 -27.55 22.87 -1.02
N LEU A 179 -28.08 22.62 0.17
CA LEU A 179 -29.17 21.69 0.39
C LEU A 179 -30.37 22.37 1.05
N GLU A 180 -31.55 21.89 0.69
CA GLU A 180 -32.81 22.17 1.37
C GLU A 180 -33.23 20.97 2.21
N LEU A 181 -33.79 21.26 3.39
CA LEU A 181 -34.23 20.22 4.31
C LEU A 181 -35.62 19.72 3.93
N LEU A 182 -35.74 18.45 3.53
CA LEU A 182 -37.04 17.81 3.27
C LEU A 182 -37.60 17.14 4.52
N LYS A 183 -36.74 16.41 5.24
CA LYS A 183 -37.10 15.72 6.48
C LYS A 183 -35.96 15.86 7.48
N ARG A 184 -36.30 16.37 8.65
CA ARG A 184 -35.36 16.66 9.73
C ARG A 184 -34.40 15.49 9.97
N ASN A 185 -33.09 15.75 9.83
CA ASN A 185 -32.00 14.80 10.06
C ASN A 185 -32.04 13.49 9.25
N GLN A 186 -32.86 13.42 8.20
CA GLN A 186 -33.06 12.20 7.43
C GLN A 186 -32.94 12.41 5.92
N ARG A 187 -33.54 13.48 5.39
CA ARG A 187 -33.61 13.73 3.94
C ARG A 187 -33.34 15.19 3.60
N TRP A 188 -32.55 15.38 2.57
CA TRP A 188 -32.20 16.69 2.02
C TRP A 188 -32.36 16.66 0.50
N GLN A 189 -32.71 17.79 -0.10
CA GLN A 189 -32.75 17.98 -1.54
C GLN A 189 -31.64 18.91 -1.98
N LEU A 190 -31.04 18.65 -3.13
CA LEU A 190 -30.10 19.58 -3.74
C LEU A 190 -30.82 20.86 -4.17
N ALA A 191 -30.37 22.00 -3.65
CA ALA A 191 -30.85 23.33 -4.05
C ALA A 191 -29.88 24.01 -5.04
N GLU A 192 -28.57 23.88 -4.80
CA GLU A 192 -27.54 24.45 -5.65
C GLU A 192 -26.37 23.46 -5.78
N LYS A 193 -25.87 23.27 -7.00
CA LYS A 193 -24.69 22.42 -7.24
C LYS A 193 -23.44 23.07 -6.64
N GLY A 194 -22.55 22.23 -6.12
CA GLY A 194 -21.22 22.70 -5.71
C GLY A 194 -20.25 22.75 -6.90
N LEU A 195 -19.03 23.21 -6.65
CA LEU A 195 -17.96 23.30 -7.64
C LEU A 195 -16.71 22.55 -7.15
N ILE A 196 -16.21 21.63 -7.98
CA ILE A 196 -14.96 20.90 -7.75
C ILE A 196 -13.97 21.11 -8.90
N GLN A 197 -12.68 21.10 -8.58
CA GLN A 197 -11.59 21.16 -9.56
C GLN A 197 -10.80 19.85 -9.52
N PHE A 198 -10.74 19.11 -10.64
CA PHE A 198 -9.93 17.89 -10.74
C PHE A 198 -8.44 18.19 -10.94
N GLY A 199 -7.58 17.31 -10.43
CA GLY A 199 -6.12 17.38 -10.59
C GLY A 199 -5.38 18.08 -9.44
N GLU A 200 -6.11 18.55 -8.43
CA GLU A 200 -5.57 19.07 -7.18
C GLU A 200 -6.19 18.29 -6.02
N ALA A 201 -5.47 18.05 -4.92
CA ALA A 201 -5.99 17.37 -3.73
C ALA A 201 -5.59 18.12 -2.46
N PRO A 202 -6.37 17.97 -1.36
CA PRO A 202 -5.99 18.45 -0.03
C PRO A 202 -4.58 18.05 0.38
N LEU A 203 -3.91 18.94 1.11
CA LEU A 203 -2.53 18.75 1.58
C LEU A 203 -2.37 17.45 2.40
N GLU A 204 -3.27 17.19 3.34
CA GLU A 204 -3.20 15.98 4.17
C GLU A 204 -3.26 14.71 3.31
N PHE A 205 -4.14 14.64 2.32
CA PHE A 205 -4.27 13.45 1.47
C PHE A 205 -2.99 13.19 0.67
N ARG A 206 -2.37 14.24 0.14
CA ARG A 206 -1.07 14.15 -0.56
C ARG A 206 0.02 13.63 0.38
N TRP A 207 0.12 14.20 1.58
CA TRP A 207 1.10 13.73 2.57
C TRP A 207 0.86 12.30 3.04
N GLN A 208 -0.40 11.88 3.24
CA GLN A 208 -0.71 10.50 3.60
C GLN A 208 -0.29 9.52 2.51
N GLN A 209 -0.49 9.86 1.23
CA GLN A 209 0.02 9.05 0.12
C GLN A 209 1.55 8.98 0.12
N GLU A 210 2.24 10.12 0.28
CA GLU A 210 3.70 10.16 0.33
C GLU A 210 4.27 9.34 1.49
N ILE A 211 3.67 9.42 2.68
CA ILE A 211 4.07 8.62 3.85
C ILE A 211 3.90 7.13 3.57
N ARG A 212 2.80 6.72 2.91
CA ARG A 212 2.60 5.32 2.51
C ARG A 212 3.68 4.86 1.54
N GLN A 213 3.94 5.65 0.50
CA GLN A 213 5.00 5.34 -0.47
C GLN A 213 6.38 5.24 0.19
N MET A 214 6.70 6.17 1.10
CA MET A 214 7.96 6.14 1.86
C MET A 214 8.06 4.91 2.76
N ARG A 215 6.95 4.51 3.40
CA ARG A 215 6.90 3.29 4.23
C ARG A 215 7.15 2.04 3.38
N ASP A 216 6.51 1.94 2.22
CA ASP A 216 6.67 0.80 1.32
C ASP A 216 8.12 0.69 0.83
N ARG A 217 8.72 1.82 0.41
CA ARG A 217 10.14 1.89 0.06
C ARG A 217 11.06 1.47 1.21
N TYR A 218 10.75 1.90 2.44
CA TYR A 218 11.53 1.52 3.62
C TYR A 218 11.43 0.02 3.92
N GLN A 219 10.26 -0.58 3.75
CA GLN A 219 10.08 -2.02 3.91
C GLN A 219 10.87 -2.81 2.86
N GLU A 220 10.86 -2.37 1.61
CA GLU A 220 11.69 -2.96 0.54
C GLU A 220 13.17 -2.86 0.87
N PHE A 221 13.62 -1.69 1.33
CA PHE A 221 14.99 -1.46 1.78
C PHE A 221 15.39 -2.37 2.95
N THR A 222 14.48 -2.56 3.90
CA THR A 222 14.71 -3.43 5.07
C THR A 222 14.84 -4.89 4.65
N LYS A 223 14.00 -5.37 3.72
CA LYS A 223 14.13 -6.72 3.13
C LYS A 223 15.44 -6.91 2.37
N MET A 224 15.94 -5.85 1.72
CA MET A 224 17.27 -5.89 1.09
C MET A 224 18.38 -5.96 2.12
N LEU A 225 18.29 -5.20 3.22
CA LEU A 225 19.23 -5.25 4.35
C LEU A 225 19.30 -6.65 4.98
N GLU A 226 18.17 -7.30 5.20
CA GLU A 226 18.12 -8.66 5.76
C GLU A 226 18.79 -9.70 4.85
N LYS A 227 18.66 -9.54 3.53
CA LYS A 227 19.24 -10.48 2.54
C LYS A 227 20.74 -10.29 2.33
N VAL A 228 21.20 -9.04 2.30
CA VAL A 228 22.56 -8.68 1.87
C VAL A 228 23.49 -8.40 3.08
N GLY A 229 22.91 -8.06 4.23
CA GLY A 229 23.63 -7.51 5.38
C GLY A 229 24.01 -6.05 5.16
N GLU A 230 24.25 -5.32 6.25
CA GLU A 230 24.52 -3.87 6.24
C GLU A 230 25.75 -3.49 5.39
N ALA A 231 26.83 -4.25 5.53
CA ALA A 231 28.06 -4.04 4.77
C ALA A 231 27.89 -4.31 3.26
N GLY A 232 27.12 -5.33 2.87
CA GLY A 232 26.88 -5.62 1.46
C GLY A 232 25.93 -4.62 0.82
N LEU A 233 25.02 -4.02 1.59
CA LEU A 233 24.13 -2.98 1.09
C LEU A 233 24.87 -1.64 0.88
N GLN A 234 25.73 -1.25 1.83
CA GLN A 234 26.61 -0.08 1.63
C GLN A 234 27.50 -0.25 0.40
N ALA A 235 28.11 -1.43 0.21
CA ALA A 235 28.88 -1.74 -0.99
C ALA A 235 28.02 -1.64 -2.26
N THR A 236 26.78 -2.15 -2.23
CA THR A 236 25.87 -2.10 -3.39
C THR A 236 25.47 -0.67 -3.74
N VAL A 237 25.10 0.17 -2.77
CA VAL A 237 24.74 1.57 -3.01
C VAL A 237 25.93 2.37 -3.55
N ILE A 238 27.12 2.18 -2.96
CA ILE A 238 28.34 2.84 -3.41
C ILE A 238 28.70 2.40 -4.83
N SER A 239 28.61 1.09 -5.12
CA SER A 239 28.90 0.55 -6.46
C SER A 239 27.92 1.03 -7.52
N GLN A 240 26.63 1.19 -7.20
CA GLN A 240 25.65 1.76 -8.13
C GLN A 240 25.99 3.20 -8.48
N ARG A 241 26.39 4.00 -7.48
CA ARG A 241 26.88 5.36 -7.72
C ARG A 241 28.12 5.36 -8.61
N TRP A 242 29.09 4.48 -8.33
CA TRP A 242 30.28 4.35 -9.17
C TRP A 242 29.94 3.92 -10.60
N GLN A 243 29.01 3.00 -10.78
CA GLN A 243 28.55 2.59 -12.11
C GLN A 243 27.97 3.78 -12.88
N GLN A 244 27.10 4.58 -12.26
CA GLN A 244 26.55 5.78 -12.89
C GLN A 244 27.65 6.79 -13.26
N GLU A 245 28.61 7.03 -12.37
CA GLU A 245 29.73 7.95 -12.64
C GLU A 245 30.64 7.44 -13.78
N LEU A 246 30.88 6.13 -13.85
CA LEU A 246 31.65 5.50 -14.92
C LEU A 246 30.89 5.54 -16.26
N GLU A 247 29.58 5.27 -16.25
CA GLU A 247 28.73 5.35 -17.44
C GLU A 247 28.65 6.79 -17.99
N GLN A 248 28.59 7.79 -17.10
CA GLN A 248 28.65 9.20 -17.52
C GLN A 248 30.01 9.56 -18.12
N ARG A 249 31.13 9.04 -17.58
CA ARG A 249 32.48 9.38 -18.03
C ARG A 249 32.89 8.63 -19.30
N TYR A 250 32.57 7.34 -19.41
CA TYR A 250 33.10 6.44 -20.43
C TYR A 250 32.02 5.72 -21.25
N GLY A 251 30.73 5.88 -20.91
CA GLY A 251 29.62 5.12 -21.50
C GLY A 251 29.48 3.73 -20.89
N GLU A 252 28.66 2.88 -21.51
CA GLU A 252 28.50 1.48 -21.09
C GLU A 252 29.80 0.67 -21.22
N PRO A 253 30.02 -0.34 -20.37
CA PRO A 253 31.18 -1.22 -20.49
C PRO A 253 31.16 -1.95 -21.83
N VAL A 254 32.30 -2.00 -22.51
CA VAL A 254 32.50 -2.77 -23.74
C VAL A 254 32.47 -4.26 -23.43
N SER A 255 33.08 -4.65 -22.32
CA SER A 255 33.11 -6.04 -21.86
C SER A 255 33.52 -6.12 -20.39
N ILE A 256 33.16 -7.20 -19.73
CA ILE A 256 33.52 -7.52 -18.35
C ILE A 256 34.18 -8.89 -18.36
N MET A 257 35.45 -8.93 -17.94
CA MET A 257 36.23 -10.15 -17.86
C MET A 257 36.13 -10.74 -16.46
N ILE A 258 35.90 -12.05 -16.38
CA ILE A 258 35.67 -12.78 -15.14
C ILE A 258 36.66 -13.93 -15.08
N ASN A 259 37.52 -13.95 -14.08
CA ASN A 259 38.44 -15.07 -13.89
C ASN A 259 37.64 -16.31 -13.50
N THR A 260 37.80 -17.40 -14.23
CA THR A 260 37.05 -18.63 -13.96
C THR A 260 37.73 -19.51 -12.91
N CYS A 261 38.98 -19.21 -12.57
CA CYS A 261 39.78 -19.94 -11.59
C CYS A 261 39.75 -19.29 -10.20
N MET A 262 39.29 -18.05 -10.06
CA MET A 262 39.19 -17.33 -8.79
C MET A 262 38.14 -16.20 -8.86
N PRO A 263 37.58 -15.73 -7.73
CA PRO A 263 36.52 -14.73 -7.72
C PRO A 263 37.06 -13.31 -7.97
N MET A 264 37.49 -13.05 -9.21
CA MET A 264 38.02 -11.77 -9.66
C MET A 264 37.38 -11.36 -10.98
N ALA A 265 37.12 -10.07 -11.14
CA ALA A 265 36.59 -9.52 -12.38
C ALA A 265 37.09 -8.09 -12.63
N TYR A 266 37.08 -7.67 -13.89
CA TYR A 266 37.32 -6.28 -14.27
C TYR A 266 36.45 -5.91 -15.48
N ALA A 267 35.99 -4.66 -15.51
CA ALA A 267 35.23 -4.08 -16.61
C ALA A 267 36.14 -3.24 -17.51
N ILE A 268 35.91 -3.31 -18.82
CA ILE A 268 36.62 -2.53 -19.84
C ILE A 268 35.62 -1.57 -20.47
N TYR A 269 35.88 -0.28 -20.36
CA TYR A 269 35.07 0.81 -20.92
C TYR A 269 35.68 1.37 -22.21
N LYS A 270 34.92 2.22 -22.93
CA LYS A 270 35.43 2.91 -24.14
C LYS A 270 36.66 3.78 -23.80
N GLY A 271 37.63 3.82 -24.70
CA GLY A 271 38.93 4.47 -24.45
C GLY A 271 39.86 3.59 -23.61
N PRO A 272 40.06 2.35 -24.07
CA PRO A 272 40.08 1.10 -23.28
C PRO A 272 40.47 1.31 -21.81
N THR A 273 39.49 1.66 -20.97
CA THR A 273 39.73 1.96 -19.55
C THR A 273 39.32 0.76 -18.71
N LEU A 274 40.27 0.22 -17.94
CA LEU A 274 40.07 -0.94 -17.07
C LEU A 274 39.67 -0.52 -15.66
N VAL A 275 38.60 -1.11 -15.16
CA VAL A 275 38.05 -0.86 -13.82
C VAL A 275 37.93 -2.22 -13.11
N PRO A 276 38.72 -2.51 -12.04
CA PRO A 276 38.47 -3.67 -11.19
C PRO A 276 37.04 -3.69 -10.64
N CYS A 277 36.51 -4.90 -10.50
CA CYS A 277 35.18 -5.14 -9.98
C CYS A 277 35.24 -5.84 -8.61
N HIS A 278 34.31 -5.50 -7.73
CA HIS A 278 34.00 -6.32 -6.57
C HIS A 278 33.20 -7.54 -7.01
N VAL A 279 33.64 -8.72 -6.55
CA VAL A 279 32.90 -9.97 -6.68
C VAL A 279 32.37 -10.33 -5.30
N ILE A 280 31.06 -10.15 -5.10
CA ILE A 280 30.40 -10.43 -3.83
C ILE A 280 29.79 -11.83 -3.90
N LEU A 281 30.26 -12.71 -3.01
CA LEU A 281 29.77 -14.08 -2.87
C LEU A 281 29.15 -14.24 -1.47
N THR A 282 27.83 -14.10 -1.37
CA THR A 282 27.09 -14.36 -0.13
C THR A 282 26.03 -15.43 -0.37
N LYS A 283 25.44 -15.98 0.70
CA LYS A 283 24.43 -17.07 0.58
C LYS A 283 23.25 -16.60 -0.26
N GLY A 284 23.12 -17.13 -1.46
CA GLY A 284 22.03 -16.83 -2.40
C GLY A 284 22.23 -15.56 -3.24
N ILE A 285 23.38 -14.87 -3.15
CA ILE A 285 23.66 -13.67 -3.93
C ILE A 285 25.08 -13.73 -4.50
N CYS A 286 25.18 -13.57 -5.81
CA CYS A 286 26.43 -13.45 -6.55
C CYS A 286 26.34 -12.18 -7.38
N LEU A 287 27.17 -11.18 -7.04
CA LEU A 287 27.11 -9.86 -7.67
C LEU A 287 28.51 -9.43 -8.15
N VAL A 288 28.55 -8.90 -9.36
CA VAL A 288 29.72 -8.23 -9.93
C VAL A 288 29.39 -6.75 -10.10
N GLN A 289 30.20 -5.89 -9.50
CA GLN A 289 29.97 -4.43 -9.46
C GLN A 289 31.32 -3.73 -9.62
N PRO A 290 31.40 -2.50 -10.13
CA PRO A 290 32.66 -1.74 -10.13
C PRO A 290 33.16 -1.51 -8.70
N ALA A 291 34.49 -1.55 -8.50
CA ALA A 291 35.11 -1.39 -7.19
C ALA A 291 35.54 0.04 -6.85
N TRP A 292 35.41 0.98 -7.79
CA TRP A 292 35.79 2.38 -7.67
C TRP A 292 35.26 3.16 -8.90
N ASP A 293 35.30 4.50 -8.85
CA ASP A 293 34.80 5.41 -9.89
C ASP A 293 35.84 5.77 -10.98
N ARG A 294 37.04 5.18 -10.92
CA ARG A 294 38.16 5.49 -11.82
C ARG A 294 38.66 4.22 -12.49
N GLY A 295 39.32 4.37 -13.63
CA GLY A 295 39.96 3.25 -14.30
C GLY A 295 41.40 3.55 -14.69
N VAL A 296 42.11 2.49 -15.05
CA VAL A 296 43.48 2.55 -15.54
C VAL A 296 43.46 2.27 -17.04
N PRO A 297 44.21 3.02 -17.87
CA PRO A 297 44.29 2.71 -19.30
C PRO A 297 44.78 1.28 -19.52
N TRP A 298 44.02 0.49 -20.29
CA TRP A 298 44.28 -0.93 -20.58
C TRP A 298 45.69 -1.13 -21.11
N ASP A 299 46.12 -0.30 -22.07
CA ASP A 299 47.44 -0.41 -22.71
C ASP A 299 48.62 -0.28 -21.74
N THR A 300 48.39 0.39 -20.60
CA THR A 300 49.38 0.54 -19.52
C THR A 300 49.22 -0.50 -18.42
N SER A 301 48.13 -1.27 -18.43
CA SER A 301 47.86 -2.31 -17.43
C SER A 301 48.74 -3.54 -17.65
N ILE A 302 49.04 -4.24 -16.56
CA ILE A 302 49.71 -5.55 -16.61
C ILE A 302 48.90 -6.59 -17.40
N TYR A 303 47.57 -6.41 -17.46
CA TYR A 303 46.63 -7.34 -18.09
C TYR A 303 46.64 -7.28 -19.62
N ALA A 304 46.91 -6.10 -20.21
CA ALA A 304 46.98 -5.99 -21.67
C ALA A 304 48.08 -6.84 -22.30
N LYS A 305 49.16 -7.12 -21.55
CA LYS A 305 50.25 -7.97 -22.00
C LYS A 305 50.03 -9.45 -21.70
N SER A 306 49.18 -9.77 -20.71
CA SER A 306 48.97 -11.14 -20.24
C SER A 306 47.84 -11.87 -20.97
N HIS A 307 46.96 -11.19 -21.71
CA HIS A 307 45.82 -11.86 -22.37
C HIS A 307 46.09 -12.23 -23.83
N SER A 308 45.61 -13.40 -24.24
CA SER A 308 45.61 -13.79 -25.65
C SER A 308 44.79 -12.80 -26.48
N ARG A 309 45.27 -12.43 -27.68
CA ARG A 309 44.50 -11.56 -28.60
C ARG A 309 43.27 -12.25 -29.19
N ASN A 310 43.23 -13.58 -29.14
CA ASN A 310 42.15 -14.38 -29.70
C ASN A 310 41.12 -14.71 -28.62
N VAL A 311 39.84 -14.44 -28.91
CA VAL A 311 38.70 -14.92 -28.12
C VAL A 311 38.50 -16.39 -28.44
N LEU A 312 38.52 -17.24 -27.41
CA LEU A 312 38.20 -18.67 -27.49
C LEU A 312 36.77 -18.92 -27.00
N ARG A 313 36.26 -20.13 -27.20
CA ARG A 313 34.97 -20.58 -26.65
C ARG A 313 35.14 -21.93 -25.97
N SER A 314 34.48 -22.11 -24.84
CA SER A 314 34.42 -23.40 -24.16
C SER A 314 33.61 -24.42 -24.98
N SER A 315 33.81 -25.70 -24.69
CA SER A 315 33.05 -26.80 -25.32
C SER A 315 31.54 -26.61 -25.13
N PRO A 316 30.69 -27.02 -26.09
CA PRO A 316 29.25 -27.12 -25.91
C PRO A 316 28.85 -28.01 -24.72
N ASP A 317 29.68 -29.01 -24.41
CA ASP A 317 29.43 -29.99 -23.34
C ASP A 317 30.08 -29.58 -22.00
N HIS A 318 30.60 -28.35 -21.89
CA HIS A 318 31.24 -27.89 -20.66
C HIS A 318 30.20 -27.82 -19.52
N PRO A 319 30.46 -28.44 -18.34
CA PRO A 319 29.43 -28.70 -17.33
C PRO A 319 28.79 -27.45 -16.72
N ILE A 320 29.52 -26.33 -16.71
CA ILE A 320 29.11 -25.08 -16.05
C ILE A 320 28.82 -23.96 -17.06
N LEU A 321 29.78 -23.69 -17.96
CA LEU A 321 29.75 -22.58 -18.90
C LEU A 321 29.85 -23.09 -20.35
N ALA A 322 28.80 -23.70 -20.88
CA ALA A 322 28.76 -24.17 -22.28
C ALA A 322 28.84 -23.01 -23.29
N ASN A 323 29.67 -23.14 -24.34
CA ASN A 323 29.85 -22.16 -25.42
C ASN A 323 30.26 -20.73 -24.97
N GLN A 324 30.72 -20.58 -23.74
CA GLN A 324 31.08 -19.30 -23.14
C GLN A 324 32.35 -18.75 -23.79
N PRO A 325 32.33 -17.51 -24.33
CA PRO A 325 33.53 -16.87 -24.81
C PRO A 325 34.49 -16.56 -23.66
N TYR A 326 35.79 -16.79 -23.86
CA TYR A 326 36.84 -16.52 -22.88
C TYR A 326 38.19 -16.16 -23.50
N PHE A 327 39.07 -15.54 -22.71
CA PHE A 327 40.49 -15.36 -23.02
C PHE A 327 41.36 -16.30 -22.20
N LYS A 328 42.48 -16.73 -22.78
CA LYS A 328 43.54 -17.43 -22.04
C LYS A 328 44.55 -16.41 -21.55
N GLU A 329 44.92 -16.51 -20.27
CA GLU A 329 46.06 -15.74 -19.75
C GLU A 329 47.37 -16.46 -20.09
N ILE A 330 48.24 -15.75 -20.82
CA ILE A 330 49.58 -16.17 -21.20
C ILE A 330 50.54 -15.67 -20.12
N THR A 331 50.74 -16.47 -19.08
CA THR A 331 51.73 -16.14 -18.04
C THR A 331 53.13 -16.58 -18.47
N TYR A 332 54.11 -15.68 -18.42
CA TYR A 332 55.52 -15.96 -18.78
C TYR A 332 56.26 -16.86 -17.75
N LEU A 333 55.64 -17.14 -16.61
CA LEU A 333 56.22 -17.95 -15.55
C LEU A 333 55.79 -19.41 -15.75
N LYS A 334 56.78 -20.29 -15.98
CA LYS A 334 56.66 -21.73 -16.33
C LYS A 334 55.81 -22.61 -15.40
N GLU A 335 55.27 -22.08 -14.30
CA GLU A 335 54.67 -22.87 -13.21
C GLU A 335 53.23 -22.45 -12.85
N GLN A 336 52.62 -21.49 -13.55
CA GLN A 336 51.22 -21.11 -13.24
C GLN A 336 50.20 -21.81 -14.17
N LYS A 337 49.15 -22.33 -13.53
CA LYS A 337 47.95 -22.93 -14.13
C LYS A 337 47.37 -22.00 -15.21
N ASN A 338 46.91 -22.58 -16.32
CA ASN A 338 46.21 -21.86 -17.40
C ASN A 338 44.97 -21.16 -16.83
N GLN A 339 45.07 -19.86 -16.54
CA GLN A 339 43.92 -19.07 -16.13
C GLN A 339 43.09 -18.72 -17.35
N THR A 340 41.77 -18.82 -17.21
CA THR A 340 40.82 -18.42 -18.24
C THR A 340 39.91 -17.32 -17.73
N TRP A 341 39.55 -16.41 -18.63
CA TRP A 341 38.78 -15.21 -18.33
C TRP A 341 37.52 -15.18 -19.18
N ALA A 342 36.37 -15.53 -18.61
CA ALA A 342 35.09 -15.50 -19.29
C ALA A 342 34.65 -14.07 -19.60
N ILE A 343 34.02 -13.88 -20.76
CA ILE A 343 33.60 -12.57 -21.27
C ILE A 343 32.09 -12.38 -21.06
N ALA A 344 31.72 -11.30 -20.36
CA ALA A 344 30.35 -10.81 -20.25
C ALA A 344 30.22 -9.42 -20.90
N ASN A 345 29.02 -9.07 -21.35
CA ASN A 345 28.74 -7.75 -21.92
C ASN A 345 28.17 -6.78 -20.88
N THR A 346 27.53 -7.30 -19.83
CA THR A 346 26.86 -6.51 -18.79
C THR A 346 27.22 -7.00 -17.39
N TYR A 347 27.08 -6.14 -16.38
CA TYR A 347 27.28 -6.53 -14.97
C TYR A 347 26.31 -7.64 -14.53
N GLN A 348 25.10 -7.67 -15.11
CA GLN A 348 24.10 -8.71 -14.86
C GLN A 348 24.56 -10.06 -15.43
N ASP A 349 25.05 -10.08 -16.68
CA ASP A 349 25.63 -11.28 -17.28
C ASP A 349 26.85 -11.77 -16.49
N ALA A 350 27.69 -10.84 -16.04
CA ALA A 350 28.86 -11.17 -15.24
C ALA A 350 28.47 -11.81 -13.89
N SER A 351 27.45 -11.26 -13.24
CA SER A 351 26.88 -11.80 -12.00
C SER A 351 26.29 -13.20 -12.22
N ARG A 352 25.64 -13.44 -13.37
CA ARG A 352 25.14 -14.76 -13.77
C ARG A 352 26.28 -15.76 -13.95
N ILE A 353 27.36 -15.39 -14.64
CA ILE A 353 28.53 -16.26 -14.82
C ILE A 353 29.16 -16.61 -13.47
N ILE A 354 29.37 -15.63 -12.59
CA ILE A 354 29.89 -15.87 -11.23
C ILE A 354 28.98 -16.82 -10.44
N SER A 355 27.66 -16.68 -10.57
CA SER A 355 26.71 -17.56 -9.87
C SER A 355 26.84 -19.03 -10.28
N LEU A 356 27.17 -19.29 -11.56
CA LEU A 356 27.41 -20.64 -12.07
C LEU A 356 28.77 -21.19 -11.60
N LEU A 357 29.79 -20.32 -11.53
CA LEU A 357 31.14 -20.69 -11.08
C LEU A 357 31.25 -20.87 -9.57
N ASN A 358 30.31 -20.33 -8.78
CA ASN A 358 30.40 -20.37 -7.33
C ASN A 358 30.40 -21.81 -6.79
N GLY A 359 31.54 -22.25 -6.28
CA GLY A 359 31.78 -23.62 -5.81
C GLY A 359 32.38 -24.56 -6.86
N ASN A 360 32.53 -24.12 -8.11
CA ASN A 360 33.05 -24.89 -9.25
C ASN A 360 34.11 -24.11 -10.05
N TRP A 361 35.08 -23.51 -9.36
CA TRP A 361 36.15 -22.72 -10.00
C TRP A 361 37.13 -23.63 -10.76
N GLY A 362 37.45 -23.26 -12.00
CA GLY A 362 38.31 -24.05 -12.88
C GLY A 362 38.62 -23.38 -14.21
N SER A 363 39.60 -23.94 -14.93
CA SER A 363 39.92 -23.54 -16.29
C SER A 363 38.83 -24.01 -17.25
N LEU A 364 38.51 -23.19 -18.25
CA LEU A 364 37.58 -23.56 -19.33
C LEU A 364 38.22 -24.45 -20.41
N GLU A 365 39.51 -24.72 -20.33
CA GLU A 365 40.25 -25.54 -21.30
C GLU A 365 40.03 -27.05 -21.10
N ASP A 366 39.73 -27.49 -19.88
CA ASP A 366 39.78 -28.90 -19.47
C ASP A 366 38.47 -29.66 -19.80
N GLY A 367 37.90 -29.43 -20.99
CA GLY A 367 36.78 -30.19 -21.53
C GLY A 367 37.11 -31.64 -21.93
N THR A 368 38.27 -32.16 -21.53
CA THR A 368 38.65 -33.57 -21.65
C THR A 368 39.22 -34.04 -20.32
N SER A 369 38.35 -34.29 -19.35
CA SER A 369 38.63 -35.22 -18.25
C SER A 369 38.01 -36.57 -18.56
#